data_AF-A0A1B8DCE7-F1
#
_entry.id   AF-A0A1B8DCE7-F1
#
_cell.length_a   1.000
_cell.length_b   1.000
_cell.length_c   1.000
_cell.angle_alpha   90.00
_cell.angle_beta   90.00
_cell.angle_gamma   90.00
#
_symmetry.space_group_name_H-M   'P 1'
#
loop_
_entity.id
_entity.type
_entity.pdbx_description
1 polymer ?
#
loop_
_entity_poly.entity_id
_entity_poly.type
_entity_poly.pdbx_seq_one_letter_code
_entity_poly.pdbx_strand_id
1 'polypeptide(L)'
;MEVDSFGVQVVDLKSGTVGPTYPMNNNVTRTTRGADNAVLPPNSCYQPAKELLEPILRQDNFKGSGMRPAEWAKLVVGDLLNNRRPPPIIFRGHYVILAKLALWLPFGALDGIVKKTTKYDEVDAVIKKLQ
;
A
#
# COMPACT_ATOMS: atom_id res chain seq x y z
N MET A 1 -9.65 -7.10 -24.42
CA MET A 1 -9.57 -5.74 -23.86
C MET A 1 -10.14 -4.80 -24.89
N GLU A 2 -11.13 -4.03 -24.49
CA GLU A 2 -11.99 -3.16 -25.29
C GLU A 2 -11.20 -2.11 -26.09
N VAL A 3 -9.97 -1.81 -25.67
CA VAL A 3 -9.10 -0.80 -26.28
C VAL A 3 -7.99 -1.36 -27.19
N ASP A 4 -7.79 -2.67 -27.26
CA ASP A 4 -6.74 -3.29 -28.10
C ASP A 4 -6.97 -3.00 -29.59
N SER A 5 -8.24 -2.88 -30.01
CA SER A 5 -8.65 -2.51 -31.37
C SER A 5 -8.16 -1.12 -31.81
N PHE A 6 -7.80 -0.24 -30.86
CA PHE A 6 -7.24 1.09 -31.12
C PHE A 6 -5.71 1.10 -31.05
N GLY A 7 -5.06 -0.06 -30.90
CA GLY A 7 -3.61 -0.14 -30.70
C GLY A 7 -3.16 0.38 -29.33
N VAL A 8 -4.08 0.50 -28.38
CA VAL A 8 -3.80 0.94 -27.00
C VAL A 8 -3.68 -0.28 -26.11
N GLN A 9 -2.60 -0.33 -25.33
CA GLN A 9 -2.40 -1.35 -24.31
C GLN A 9 -2.57 -0.75 -22.92
N VAL A 10 -3.44 -1.36 -22.11
CA VAL A 10 -3.67 -1.01 -20.71
C VAL A 10 -2.93 -1.98 -19.82
N VAL A 11 -2.25 -1.45 -18.81
CA VAL A 11 -1.50 -2.23 -17.81
C VAL A 11 -1.92 -1.80 -16.42
N ASP A 12 -2.18 -2.78 -15.55
CA ASP A 12 -2.39 -2.57 -14.12
C ASP A 12 -1.05 -2.61 -13.39
N LEU A 13 -0.61 -1.46 -12.88
CA LEU A 13 0.62 -1.33 -12.13
C LEU A 13 0.33 -1.46 -10.63
N LYS A 14 0.67 -2.62 -10.06
CA LYS A 14 0.64 -2.90 -8.63
C LYS A 14 1.96 -2.47 -7.99
N SER A 15 1.92 -1.35 -7.28
CA SER A 15 3.07 -0.80 -6.57
C SER A 15 3.06 -1.16 -5.09
N GLY A 16 4.11 -1.85 -4.64
CA GLY A 16 4.46 -1.98 -3.21
C GLY A 16 5.09 -0.69 -2.67
N THR A 17 5.70 -0.76 -1.49
CA THR A 17 6.28 0.44 -0.85
C THR A 17 7.49 0.98 -1.63
N VAL A 18 7.48 2.28 -1.96
CA VAL A 18 8.55 3.00 -2.65
C VAL A 18 9.02 4.13 -1.72
N GLY A 19 10.32 4.17 -1.39
CA GLY A 19 10.91 5.04 -0.36
C GLY A 19 12.45 4.87 -0.29
N PRO A 20 13.21 5.53 0.59
CA PRO A 20 12.79 6.29 1.79
C PRO A 20 12.56 7.79 1.54
N THR A 21 12.86 8.27 0.32
CA THR A 21 12.67 9.66 -0.08
C THR A 21 11.24 9.89 -0.58
N TYR A 22 10.77 11.13 -0.44
CA TYR A 22 9.55 11.66 -1.04
C TYR A 22 9.77 11.89 -2.55
N PRO A 23 9.32 10.99 -3.45
CA PRO A 23 8.91 11.51 -4.75
C PRO A 23 7.60 10.87 -5.18
N MET A 24 6.52 11.39 -4.60
CA MET A 24 5.25 11.54 -5.29
C MET A 24 4.43 12.53 -4.45
N ASN A 25 4.59 13.83 -4.69
CA ASN A 25 3.83 14.91 -4.03
C ASN A 25 2.29 14.78 -4.20
N ASN A 26 1.84 13.78 -4.97
CA ASN A 26 0.45 13.51 -5.34
C ASN A 26 -0.18 12.28 -4.66
N ASN A 27 0.53 11.52 -3.82
CA ASN A 27 -0.10 10.46 -3.02
C ASN A 27 -0.23 10.90 -1.57
N VAL A 28 -1.48 11.07 -1.15
CA VAL A 28 -2.01 11.64 0.11
C VAL A 28 -1.43 11.06 1.42
N THR A 29 -0.59 10.03 1.37
CA THR A 29 -0.13 9.32 2.56
C THR A 29 1.15 9.85 3.21
N ARG A 30 1.99 10.63 2.52
CA ARG A 30 3.12 11.32 3.21
C ARG A 30 3.31 12.79 2.82
N THR A 31 2.76 13.26 1.70
CA THR A 31 3.05 14.63 1.21
C THR A 31 2.08 15.71 1.68
N THR A 32 1.01 15.31 2.35
CA THR A 32 0.13 16.26 3.03
C THR A 32 0.93 16.92 4.16
N ARG A 33 1.02 18.25 4.16
CA ARG A 33 1.53 19.00 5.33
C ARG A 33 0.77 18.49 6.56
N GLY A 34 1.45 17.74 7.43
CA GLY A 34 0.83 17.09 8.58
C GLY A 34 0.67 15.56 8.51
N ALA A 35 1.26 14.85 7.54
CA ALA A 35 1.29 13.38 7.57
C ALA A 35 1.98 12.82 8.84
N ASP A 36 3.05 13.49 9.31
CA ASP A 36 3.65 13.19 10.62
C ASP A 36 2.78 13.65 11.81
N ASN A 37 1.77 14.47 11.57
CA ASN A 37 0.76 14.92 12.54
C ASN A 37 -0.62 14.30 12.26
N ALA A 38 -0.68 13.19 11.51
CA ALA A 38 -1.95 12.53 11.26
C ALA A 38 -2.48 12.02 12.60
N VAL A 39 -3.59 12.60 13.03
CA VAL A 39 -4.27 12.31 14.29
C VAL A 39 -5.67 11.82 13.98
N LEU A 40 -6.19 11.00 14.89
CA LEU A 40 -7.54 10.49 14.75
C LEU A 40 -8.53 11.63 15.01
N PRO A 41 -9.55 11.84 14.15
CA PRO A 41 -10.57 12.86 14.37
C PRO A 41 -11.24 12.69 15.74
N PRO A 42 -11.46 13.76 16.54
CA PRO A 42 -11.96 13.68 17.91
C PRO A 42 -13.25 12.87 18.08
N ASN A 43 -14.13 12.85 17.08
CA ASN A 43 -15.42 12.16 17.13
C ASN A 43 -15.41 10.79 16.41
N SER A 44 -14.24 10.21 16.17
CA SER A 44 -14.12 8.89 15.55
C SER A 44 -14.63 7.79 16.47
N CYS A 45 -15.34 6.79 15.92
CA CYS A 45 -15.69 5.57 16.65
C CYS A 45 -14.47 4.76 17.13
N TYR A 46 -13.30 5.04 16.56
CA TYR A 46 -12.03 4.41 16.93
C TYR A 46 -11.26 5.13 18.05
N GLN A 47 -11.81 6.20 18.64
CA GLN A 47 -11.17 6.94 19.73
C GLN A 47 -10.59 6.05 20.85
N PRO A 48 -11.25 4.96 21.27
CA PRO A 48 -10.69 4.10 22.32
C PRO A 48 -9.38 3.41 21.95
N ALA A 49 -9.12 3.23 20.65
CA ALA A 49 -7.89 2.63 20.11
C ALA A 49 -6.94 3.69 19.50
N LYS A 50 -7.11 4.98 19.84
CA LYS A 50 -6.35 6.10 19.28
C LYS A 50 -4.84 5.88 19.33
N GLU A 51 -4.30 5.48 20.48
CA GLU A 51 -2.85 5.31 20.67
C GLU A 51 -2.26 4.24 19.76
N LEU A 52 -3.03 3.21 19.42
CA LEU A 52 -2.64 2.15 18.48
C LEU A 52 -2.77 2.61 17.03
N LEU A 53 -3.83 3.35 16.71
CA LEU A 53 -4.17 3.73 15.34
C LEU A 53 -3.37 4.92 14.81
N GLU A 54 -3.07 5.92 15.62
CA GLU A 54 -2.37 7.10 15.12
C GLU A 54 -0.96 6.80 14.55
N PRO A 55 -0.12 5.93 15.17
CA PRO A 55 1.13 5.49 14.54
C PRO A 55 0.93 4.72 13.23
N ILE A 56 -0.17 3.96 13.12
CA ILE A 56 -0.53 3.23 11.89
C ILE A 56 -0.95 4.22 10.79
N LEU A 57 -1.76 5.23 11.13
CA LEU A 57 -2.19 6.30 10.23
C LEU A 57 -0.99 7.12 9.71
N ARG A 58 -0.03 7.43 10.59
CA ARG A 58 1.24 8.09 10.21
C ARG A 58 2.20 7.18 9.46
N GLN A 59 1.89 5.89 9.37
CA GLN A 59 2.72 4.86 8.75
C GLN A 59 4.14 4.86 9.34
N ASP A 60 4.25 4.95 10.67
CA ASP A 60 5.53 5.08 11.37
C ASP A 60 6.44 3.87 11.11
N ASN A 61 5.86 2.66 11.01
CA ASN A 61 6.59 1.41 10.74
C ASN A 61 7.19 1.32 9.33
N PHE A 62 6.79 2.19 8.41
CA PHE A 62 7.32 2.22 7.04
C PHE A 62 8.33 3.35 6.83
N LYS A 63 8.61 4.17 7.85
CA LYS A 63 9.63 5.22 7.81
C LYS A 63 10.99 4.62 7.47
N GLY A 64 11.65 5.18 6.46
CA GLY A 64 12.97 4.71 6.03
C GLY A 64 12.96 3.38 5.24
N SER A 65 11.79 2.78 5.01
CA SER A 65 11.65 1.53 4.23
C SER A 65 11.23 1.82 2.78
N GLY A 66 11.28 0.79 1.93
CA GLY A 66 10.79 0.87 0.56
C GLY A 66 11.88 0.77 -0.49
N MET A 67 11.46 0.48 -1.73
CA MET A 67 12.34 0.45 -2.88
C MET A 67 12.67 1.89 -3.29
N ARG A 68 13.94 2.17 -3.61
CA ARG A 68 14.34 3.50 -4.05
C ARG A 68 13.52 3.92 -5.28
N PRO A 69 12.98 5.14 -5.32
CA PRO A 69 12.09 5.57 -6.41
C PRO A 69 12.70 5.47 -7.81
N ALA A 70 13.96 5.86 -7.97
CA ALA A 70 14.67 5.74 -9.24
C ALA A 70 14.83 4.27 -9.68
N GLU A 71 15.03 3.37 -8.72
CA GLU A 71 15.15 1.93 -8.97
C GLU A 71 13.79 1.34 -9.35
N TRP A 72 12.72 1.69 -8.62
CA TRP A 72 11.36 1.32 -8.96
C TRP A 72 10.99 1.79 -10.38
N ALA A 73 11.25 3.06 -10.71
CA ALA A 73 10.95 3.64 -12.01
C ALA A 73 11.72 2.92 -13.13
N LYS A 74 13.02 2.66 -12.92
CA LYS A 74 13.84 1.89 -13.87
C LYS A 74 13.26 0.51 -14.15
N LEU A 75 12.79 -0.19 -13.13
CA LEU A 75 12.19 -1.52 -13.28
C LEU A 75 10.84 -1.47 -13.99
N VAL A 76 9.97 -0.52 -13.64
CA VAL A 76 8.67 -0.33 -14.31
C VAL A 76 8.86 0.00 -15.80
N VAL A 77 9.76 0.93 -16.11
CA VAL A 77 10.08 1.29 -17.50
C VAL A 77 10.65 0.09 -18.24
N GLY A 78 11.52 -0.70 -17.59
CA GLY A 78 12.02 -1.94 -18.16
C GLY A 78 10.91 -2.91 -18.55
N ASP A 79 9.94 -3.16 -17.66
CA ASP A 79 8.81 -4.05 -17.96
C ASP A 79 7.93 -3.55 -19.11
N LEU A 80 7.75 -2.23 -19.22
CA LEU A 80 6.95 -1.61 -20.27
C LEU A 80 7.65 -1.64 -21.63
N LEU A 81 8.97 -1.45 -21.66
CA LEU A 81 9.73 -1.30 -22.91
C LEU A 81 10.34 -2.60 -23.44
N ASN A 82 10.55 -3.61 -22.60
CA ASN A 82 11.25 -4.83 -23.01
C ASN A 82 10.45 -5.71 -23.97
N ASN A 83 9.13 -5.52 -24.07
CA ASN A 83 8.27 -6.34 -24.91
C ASN A 83 7.39 -5.48 -25.80
N ARG A 84 7.15 -5.95 -27.04
CA ARG A 84 6.15 -5.35 -27.93
C ARG A 84 4.74 -5.34 -27.31
N ARG A 85 4.48 -6.31 -26.43
CA ARG A 85 3.28 -6.38 -25.58
C ARG A 85 3.71 -6.63 -24.13
N PRO A 86 3.83 -5.59 -23.27
CA PRO A 86 4.10 -5.78 -21.85
C PRO A 86 3.07 -6.69 -21.16
N PRO A 87 3.38 -7.25 -19.99
CA PRO A 87 2.41 -7.96 -19.19
C PRO A 87 1.22 -7.06 -18.81
N PRO A 88 -0.03 -7.57 -18.79
CA PRO A 88 -1.20 -6.78 -18.43
C PRO A 88 -1.21 -6.36 -16.94
N ILE A 89 -0.42 -7.03 -16.10
CA ILE A 89 -0.25 -6.69 -14.68
C ILE A 89 1.25 -6.66 -14.36
N ILE A 90 1.72 -5.54 -13.83
CA ILE A 90 3.12 -5.34 -13.42
C ILE A 90 3.15 -5.17 -11.90
N PHE A 91 4.05 -5.90 -11.23
CA PHE A 91 4.25 -5.83 -9.78
C PHE A 91 5.66 -5.30 -9.48
N ARG A 92 5.77 -4.08 -8.91
CA ARG A 92 7.05 -3.48 -8.53
C ARG A 92 6.98 -2.79 -7.17
N GLY A 93 8.12 -2.60 -6.52
CA GLY A 93 8.20 -1.99 -5.18
C GLY A 93 8.43 -3.01 -4.07
N HIS A 94 8.66 -2.51 -2.86
CA HIS A 94 8.99 -3.32 -1.70
C HIS A 94 7.75 -4.08 -1.19
N TYR A 95 7.95 -5.31 -0.71
CA TYR A 95 6.89 -6.25 -0.28
C TYR A 95 5.87 -6.66 -1.36
N VAL A 96 6.04 -6.27 -2.63
CA VAL A 96 5.08 -6.58 -3.70
C VAL A 96 4.92 -8.07 -3.96
N ILE A 97 5.95 -8.88 -3.67
CA ILE A 97 5.89 -10.34 -3.80
C ILE A 97 4.87 -10.95 -2.83
N LEU A 98 4.70 -10.38 -1.64
CA LEU A 98 3.69 -10.82 -0.67
C LEU A 98 2.28 -10.52 -1.20
N ALA A 99 2.07 -9.32 -1.77
CA ALA A 99 0.81 -8.96 -2.41
C ALA A 99 0.50 -9.87 -3.62
N LYS A 100 1.53 -10.23 -4.40
CA LYS A 100 1.40 -11.16 -5.52
C LYS A 100 0.99 -12.56 -5.06
N LEU A 101 1.57 -13.07 -3.96
CA LEU A 101 1.19 -14.37 -3.39
C LEU A 101 -0.22 -14.32 -2.77
N ALA A 102 -0.59 -13.21 -2.14
CA ALA A 102 -1.93 -13.03 -1.56
C ALA A 102 -3.05 -13.13 -2.60
N LEU A 103 -2.82 -12.70 -3.84
CA LEU A 103 -3.78 -12.80 -4.95
C LEU A 103 -4.12 -14.25 -5.36
N TRP A 104 -3.29 -15.23 -5.01
CA TRP A 104 -3.55 -16.64 -5.30
C TRP A 104 -4.40 -17.33 -4.24
N LEU A 105 -4.58 -16.69 -3.08
CA LEU A 105 -5.32 -17.29 -1.98
C LEU A 105 -6.79 -16.87 -2.04
N PRO A 106 -7.71 -17.75 -1.59
CA PRO A 106 -9.11 -17.39 -1.44
C PRO A 106 -9.27 -16.14 -0.56
N PHE A 107 -10.32 -15.36 -0.83
CA PHE A 107 -10.69 -14.23 0.00
C PHE A 107 -10.81 -14.67 1.48
N GLY A 108 -10.25 -13.89 2.39
CA GLY A 108 -10.26 -14.17 3.82
C GLY A 108 -9.12 -15.08 4.33
N ALA A 109 -8.41 -15.80 3.45
CA ALA A 109 -7.39 -16.76 3.87
C ALA A 109 -6.20 -16.11 4.63
N LEU A 110 -5.92 -14.83 4.36
CA LEU A 110 -4.84 -14.08 5.00
C LEU A 110 -5.34 -13.06 6.03
N ASP A 111 -6.65 -12.98 6.30
CA ASP A 111 -7.20 -11.90 7.15
C ASP A 111 -6.57 -11.89 8.55
N GLY A 112 -6.37 -13.05 9.16
CA GLY A 112 -5.71 -13.16 10.46
C GLY A 112 -4.26 -12.68 10.43
N ILE A 113 -3.52 -13.02 9.37
CA ILE A 113 -2.12 -12.59 9.20
C ILE A 113 -2.09 -11.07 8.98
N VAL A 114 -2.94 -10.55 8.09
CA VAL A 114 -3.04 -9.12 7.81
C VAL A 114 -3.40 -8.34 9.07
N LYS A 115 -4.40 -8.78 9.84
CA LYS A 115 -4.78 -8.15 11.10
C LYS A 115 -3.63 -8.11 12.09
N LYS A 116 -2.92 -9.22 12.27
CA LYS A 116 -1.78 -9.31 13.18
C LYS A 116 -0.59 -8.45 12.73
N THR A 117 -0.25 -8.47 11.44
CA THR A 117 0.86 -7.66 10.89
C THR A 117 0.55 -6.16 10.93
N THR A 118 -0.72 -5.79 10.83
CA THR A 118 -1.17 -4.39 10.93
C THR A 118 -1.52 -3.95 12.35
N LYS A 119 -1.42 -4.85 13.35
CA LYS A 119 -1.91 -4.66 14.74
C LYS A 119 -3.40 -4.32 14.84
N TYR A 120 -4.16 -4.62 13.79
CA TYR A 120 -5.59 -4.37 13.75
C TYR A 120 -6.37 -5.38 14.60
N ASP A 121 -5.78 -6.53 14.92
CA ASP A 121 -6.29 -7.45 15.94
C ASP A 121 -6.35 -6.82 17.33
N GLU A 122 -5.34 -6.04 17.72
CA GLU A 122 -5.34 -5.28 18.98
C GLU A 122 -6.39 -4.17 18.96
N VAL A 123 -6.51 -3.44 17.85
CA VAL A 123 -7.57 -2.43 17.65
C VAL A 123 -8.96 -3.06 17.79
N ASP A 124 -9.21 -4.17 17.07
CA ASP A 124 -10.48 -4.91 17.15
C ASP A 124 -10.78 -5.34 18.59
N ALA A 125 -9.77 -5.82 19.33
CA ALA A 125 -9.94 -6.25 20.71
C ALA A 125 -10.31 -5.10 21.66
N VAL A 126 -9.73 -3.91 21.46
CA VAL A 126 -10.08 -2.71 22.23
C VAL A 126 -11.52 -2.29 21.96
N ILE A 127 -11.92 -2.22 20.68
CA ILE A 127 -13.27 -1.79 20.29
C ILE A 127 -14.33 -2.77 20.78
N LYS A 128 -14.10 -4.08 20.67
CA LYS A 128 -15.06 -5.10 21.11
C LYS A 128 -15.29 -5.13 22.63
N LYS A 129 -14.34 -4.68 23.45
CA LYS A 129 -14.52 -4.61 24.91
C LYS A 129 -15.49 -3.51 25.36
N LEU A 130 -15.88 -2.62 24.45
CA LEU A 130 -16.75 -1.48 24.72
C LEU A 130 -18.18 -1.69 24.23
N GLN A 131 -18.44 -2.82 23.56
CA GLN A 131 -19.76 -3.29 23.14
C GLN A 131 -20.32 -4.27 24.17
#